data_AF-A0A814BYH8-F1
#
_entry.id   AF-A0A814BYH8-F1
#
_cell.length_a   1.000
_cell.length_b   1.000
_cell.length_c   1.000
_cell.angle_alpha   90.00
_cell.angle_beta   90.00
_cell.angle_gamma   90.00
#
_symmetry.space_group_name_H-M   'P 1'
#
loop_
_entity.id
_entity.type
_entity.pdbx_description
1 polymer ?
#
loop_
_entity_poly.entity_id
_entity_poly.type
_entity_poly.pdbx_seq_one_letter_code
_entity_poly.pdbx_strand_id
1 'polypeptide(L)'
;MKVYKKQDGTILTLKGVFDELKININEIDVDLLGVHADRNTFKRFDRFNANYNPVGQTMLREIFMKPNNYINGVFFAEMLKEVIVHLETSKYQHAELRVSIQGRSMDEWDQLATWFLKNKMHSTNVNYMIQVPRVFNVHYASGKLKNFQELLTNLFQPLFDATINPESHPDLFRFMRYFTGFDSVDDESKPERSIITSMTYPDQWNTNENPPYAYYLFYMYANILALNQLRRSRGLNTYQFRPHCGEAGDASHLTAAYILAENISHGLVLREKKVEVSSDMKVYKKQDGTILTLKGVFDELKININEIDVDLLGVHADRNTFQRFDRFNANYNPVGQTMLRDIFMKTNNYIGGVFFAEMLKRK
;
A
#
# COMPACT_ATOMS: atom_id res chain seq x y z
N MET A 1 -24.68 -21.85 15.08
CA MET A 1 -23.21 -21.77 15.05
C MET A 1 -22.73 -20.76 16.09
N LYS A 2 -21.70 -21.08 16.88
CA LYS A 2 -21.02 -20.13 17.78
C LYS A 2 -20.02 -19.33 16.95
N VAL A 3 -20.08 -17.99 16.99
CA VAL A 3 -19.37 -17.15 16.01
C VAL A 3 -18.47 -16.08 16.63
N TYR A 4 -18.62 -15.78 17.92
CA TYR A 4 -17.89 -14.70 18.56
C TYR A 4 -17.60 -15.02 20.03
N LYS A 5 -16.42 -14.63 20.52
CA LYS A 5 -16.03 -14.76 21.92
C LYS A 5 -15.67 -13.38 22.46
N LYS A 6 -16.38 -12.93 23.48
CA LYS A 6 -16.12 -11.68 24.19
C LYS A 6 -14.82 -11.74 25.01
N GLN A 7 -14.34 -10.57 25.41
CA GLN A 7 -13.19 -10.43 26.31
C GLN A 7 -13.44 -11.08 27.68
N ASP A 8 -14.68 -11.09 28.16
CA ASP A 8 -15.10 -11.76 29.41
C ASP A 8 -15.18 -13.30 29.29
N GLY A 9 -14.92 -13.86 28.09
CA GLY A 9 -14.98 -15.29 27.81
C GLY A 9 -16.34 -15.79 27.31
N THR A 10 -17.39 -14.97 27.32
CA THR A 10 -18.73 -15.34 26.85
C THR A 10 -18.71 -15.64 25.35
N ILE A 11 -19.31 -16.77 24.96
CA ILE A 11 -19.39 -17.19 23.56
C ILE A 11 -20.81 -16.96 23.04
N LEU A 12 -20.92 -16.18 21.97
CA LEU A 12 -22.19 -15.86 21.33
C LEU A 12 -22.40 -16.70 20.06
N THR A 13 -23.67 -17.02 19.80
CA THR A 13 -24.12 -17.49 18.49
C THR A 13 -24.39 -16.30 17.58
N LEU A 14 -24.54 -16.52 16.26
CA LEU A 14 -24.86 -15.44 15.34
C LEU A 14 -26.17 -14.73 15.73
N LYS A 15 -27.20 -15.49 16.14
CA LYS A 15 -28.43 -14.92 16.68
C LYS A 15 -28.17 -14.07 17.93
N GLY A 16 -27.39 -14.59 18.88
CA GLY A 16 -27.03 -13.84 20.10
C GLY A 16 -26.26 -12.55 19.82
N VAL A 17 -25.44 -12.51 18.76
CA VAL A 17 -24.77 -11.29 18.30
C VAL A 17 -25.78 -10.25 17.82
N PHE A 18 -26.77 -10.65 17.01
CA PHE A 18 -27.83 -9.74 16.53
C PHE A 18 -28.75 -9.27 17.66
N ASP A 19 -29.15 -10.18 18.55
CA ASP A 19 -29.98 -9.86 19.72
C ASP A 19 -29.29 -8.82 20.62
N GLU A 20 -27.98 -8.94 20.83
CA GLU A 20 -27.19 -8.01 21.65
C GLU A 20 -27.01 -6.64 20.99
N LEU A 21 -26.77 -6.63 19.67
CA LEU A 21 -26.67 -5.39 18.90
C LEU A 21 -28.03 -4.73 18.69
N LYS A 22 -29.14 -5.42 19.02
CA LYS A 22 -30.52 -4.99 18.77
C LYS A 22 -30.76 -4.65 17.29
N ILE A 23 -30.12 -5.39 16.38
CA ILE A 23 -30.25 -5.21 14.93
C ILE A 23 -31.16 -6.31 14.39
N ASN A 24 -32.20 -5.92 13.64
CA ASN A 24 -33.03 -6.86 12.91
C ASN A 24 -32.27 -7.40 11.68
N ILE A 25 -32.30 -8.71 11.47
CA ILE A 25 -31.57 -9.35 10.36
C ILE A 25 -32.02 -8.85 8.98
N ASN A 26 -33.28 -8.43 8.87
CA ASN A 26 -33.85 -7.90 7.63
C ASN A 26 -33.49 -6.44 7.36
N GLU A 27 -32.88 -5.76 8.34
CA GLU A 27 -32.48 -4.35 8.27
C GLU A 27 -30.96 -4.19 8.13
N ILE A 28 -30.22 -5.30 7.97
CA ILE A 28 -28.76 -5.26 7.81
C ILE A 28 -28.43 -4.63 6.45
N ASP A 29 -27.63 -3.57 6.49
CA ASP A 29 -27.00 -2.97 5.33
C ASP A 29 -25.47 -2.88 5.52
N VAL A 30 -24.81 -2.37 4.48
CA VAL A 30 -23.35 -2.19 4.47
C VAL A 30 -22.90 -1.16 5.52
N ASP A 31 -23.75 -0.20 5.87
CA ASP A 31 -23.45 0.83 6.86
C ASP A 31 -23.39 0.23 8.28
N LEU A 32 -24.26 -0.73 8.61
CA LEU A 32 -24.25 -1.47 9.88
C LEU A 32 -23.02 -2.37 10.05
N LEU A 33 -22.41 -2.83 8.95
CA LEU A 33 -21.13 -3.56 8.99
C LEU A 33 -19.92 -2.63 9.25
N GLY A 34 -20.14 -1.30 9.26
CA GLY A 34 -19.08 -0.30 9.40
C GLY A 34 -18.12 -0.30 8.20
N VAL A 35 -18.55 -0.84 7.05
CA VAL A 35 -17.75 -0.92 5.83
C VAL A 35 -18.12 0.25 4.94
N HIS A 36 -17.58 1.44 5.24
CA HIS A 36 -17.82 2.59 4.36
C HIS A 36 -16.90 2.55 3.14
N ALA A 37 -17.50 2.39 1.96
CA ALA A 37 -16.86 2.63 0.67
C ALA A 37 -17.45 3.92 0.07
N ASP A 38 -17.19 5.08 0.67
CA ASP A 38 -17.73 6.36 0.19
C ASP A 38 -16.64 7.26 -0.41
N ARG A 39 -16.96 8.00 -1.47
CA ARG A 39 -16.12 9.07 -2.03
C ARG A 39 -15.83 10.18 -1.02
N ASN A 40 -16.64 10.33 0.02
CA ASN A 40 -16.42 11.30 1.10
C ASN A 40 -15.75 10.73 2.36
N THR A 41 -15.45 9.43 2.44
CA THR A 41 -14.54 8.90 3.48
C THR A 41 -13.11 9.43 3.30
N PHE A 42 -12.79 9.95 2.10
CA PHE A 42 -11.51 10.53 1.68
C PHE A 42 -11.17 11.89 2.32
N LYS A 43 -12.14 12.58 2.96
CA LYS A 43 -11.90 13.85 3.69
C LYS A 43 -12.08 13.71 5.21
N ARG A 44 -12.43 12.51 5.67
CA ARG A 44 -12.78 12.16 7.06
C ARG A 44 -12.14 10.79 7.38
N PHE A 45 -10.81 10.83 7.57
CA PHE A 45 -9.96 9.66 7.87
C PHE A 45 -10.21 9.06 9.27
N ASP A 46 -11.04 9.69 10.12
CA ASP A 46 -11.60 9.10 11.34
C ASP A 46 -12.36 7.79 11.04
N ARG A 47 -13.08 7.72 9.92
CA ARG A 47 -13.75 6.50 9.43
C ARG A 47 -12.79 5.47 8.81
N PHE A 48 -11.67 5.91 8.22
CA PHE A 48 -10.61 5.01 7.75
C PHE A 48 -9.88 4.37 8.93
N ASN A 49 -9.56 5.13 9.98
CA ASN A 49 -9.01 4.58 11.21
C ASN A 49 -9.99 3.60 11.88
N ALA A 50 -11.31 3.82 11.81
CA ALA A 50 -12.27 2.80 12.22
C ALA A 50 -12.05 1.48 11.44
N ASN A 51 -11.73 1.57 10.14
CA ASN A 51 -11.32 0.45 9.26
C ASN A 51 -9.97 -0.21 9.60
N TYR A 52 -9.13 0.31 10.50
CA TYR A 52 -7.85 -0.34 10.83
C TYR A 52 -7.58 -0.46 12.34
N ASN A 53 -8.33 0.27 13.17
CA ASN A 53 -8.20 0.26 14.62
C ASN A 53 -8.68 -1.10 15.18
N PRO A 54 -7.79 -1.88 15.84
CA PRO A 54 -8.17 -3.13 16.50
C PRO A 54 -9.11 -2.96 17.68
N VAL A 55 -9.12 -1.77 18.29
CA VAL A 55 -9.70 -1.53 19.61
C VAL A 55 -11.15 -1.03 19.52
N GLY A 56 -11.61 -0.59 18.34
CA GLY A 56 -12.88 0.13 18.20
C GLY A 56 -13.98 -0.56 17.36
N GLN A 57 -13.90 -1.86 17.06
CA GLN A 57 -14.82 -2.49 16.10
C GLN A 57 -16.07 -3.12 16.71
N THR A 58 -17.18 -2.88 16.00
CA THR A 58 -18.46 -3.60 16.03
C THR A 58 -18.24 -5.10 15.81
N MET A 59 -18.83 -5.93 16.68
CA MET A 59 -18.71 -7.40 16.68
C MET A 59 -18.91 -8.03 15.29
N LEU A 60 -19.81 -7.47 14.47
CA LEU A 60 -20.07 -7.93 13.10
C LEU A 60 -18.83 -7.86 12.21
N ARG A 61 -18.04 -6.80 12.32
CA ARG A 61 -16.89 -6.63 11.45
C ARG A 61 -15.79 -7.64 11.76
N GLU A 62 -15.57 -7.97 13.02
CA GLU A 62 -14.66 -9.05 13.38
C GLU A 62 -15.14 -10.40 12.83
N ILE A 63 -16.45 -10.68 12.92
CA ILE A 63 -17.04 -11.93 12.46
C ILE A 63 -16.97 -12.09 10.93
N PHE A 64 -17.29 -11.03 10.19
CA PHE A 64 -17.46 -11.08 8.74
C PHE A 64 -16.24 -10.62 7.93
N MET A 65 -15.40 -9.72 8.46
CA MET A 65 -14.37 -9.02 7.66
C MET A 65 -12.93 -9.25 8.12
N LYS A 66 -12.70 -10.19 9.06
CA LYS A 66 -11.34 -10.54 9.50
C LYS A 66 -11.03 -12.02 9.22
N PRO A 67 -9.82 -12.32 8.68
CA PRO A 67 -9.38 -13.70 8.48
C PRO A 67 -9.07 -14.40 9.82
N ASN A 68 -8.65 -13.64 10.82
CA ASN A 68 -8.40 -14.13 12.17
C ASN A 68 -9.51 -13.66 13.12
N ASN A 69 -10.41 -14.57 13.45
CA ASN A 69 -11.51 -14.39 14.41
C ASN A 69 -11.88 -15.75 15.05
N TYR A 70 -12.89 -15.76 15.93
CA TYR A 70 -13.31 -16.98 16.65
C TYR A 70 -13.65 -18.19 15.75
N ILE A 71 -14.12 -17.95 14.52
CA ILE A 71 -14.46 -19.01 13.55
C ILE A 71 -13.38 -19.20 12.49
N ASN A 72 -12.18 -18.64 12.68
CA ASN A 72 -11.09 -18.67 11.71
C ASN A 72 -11.49 -18.10 10.34
N GLY A 73 -12.21 -16.97 10.34
CA GLY A 73 -12.48 -16.18 9.14
C GLY A 73 -13.29 -16.90 8.06
N VAL A 74 -14.11 -17.90 8.43
CA VAL A 74 -14.93 -18.67 7.48
C VAL A 74 -15.84 -17.78 6.65
N PHE A 75 -16.60 -16.88 7.28
CA PHE A 75 -17.49 -15.97 6.54
C PHE A 75 -16.73 -15.00 5.63
N PHE A 76 -15.60 -14.48 6.09
CA PHE A 76 -14.76 -13.61 5.26
C PHE A 76 -14.25 -14.35 4.01
N ALA A 77 -13.82 -15.60 4.18
CA ALA A 77 -13.38 -16.44 3.07
C ALA A 77 -14.51 -16.77 2.10
N GLU A 78 -15.71 -17.09 2.60
CA GLU A 78 -16.89 -17.37 1.75
C GLU A 78 -17.26 -16.16 0.89
N MET A 79 -17.38 -14.97 1.50
CA MET A 79 -17.67 -13.75 0.74
C MET A 79 -16.59 -13.43 -0.28
N LEU A 80 -15.32 -13.56 0.11
CA LEU A 80 -14.21 -13.25 -0.80
C LEU A 80 -14.12 -14.25 -1.96
N LYS A 81 -14.49 -15.52 -1.75
CA LYS A 81 -14.57 -16.52 -2.82
C LYS A 81 -15.57 -16.17 -3.90
N GLU A 82 -16.76 -15.68 -3.53
CA GLU A 82 -17.75 -15.23 -4.51
C GLU A 82 -17.18 -14.15 -5.43
N VAL A 83 -16.40 -13.21 -4.86
CA VAL A 83 -15.69 -12.17 -5.64
C VAL A 83 -14.61 -12.77 -6.54
N ILE A 84 -13.81 -13.71 -6.02
CA ILE A 84 -12.76 -14.39 -6.78
C ILE A 84 -13.36 -15.16 -7.96
N VAL A 85 -14.41 -15.94 -7.74
CA VAL A 85 -15.11 -16.69 -8.79
C VAL A 85 -15.62 -15.73 -9.86
N HIS A 86 -16.20 -14.59 -9.47
CA HIS A 86 -16.65 -13.59 -10.44
C HIS A 86 -15.48 -13.04 -11.28
N LEU A 87 -14.33 -12.75 -10.66
CA LEU A 87 -13.14 -12.28 -11.39
C LEU A 87 -12.59 -13.35 -12.35
N GLU A 88 -12.65 -14.63 -11.97
CA GLU A 88 -12.23 -15.75 -12.83
C GLU A 88 -13.14 -15.96 -14.04
N THR A 89 -14.44 -15.61 -13.95
CA THR A 89 -15.33 -15.63 -15.12
C THR A 89 -14.97 -14.54 -16.14
N SER A 90 -14.26 -13.50 -15.73
CA SER A 90 -13.86 -12.37 -16.57
C SER A 90 -12.41 -12.52 -17.06
N LYS A 91 -12.24 -12.96 -18.31
CA LYS A 91 -10.91 -13.24 -18.92
C LYS A 91 -9.87 -12.12 -18.78
N TYR A 92 -10.29 -10.86 -18.80
CA TYR A 92 -9.39 -9.71 -18.80
C TYR A 92 -9.41 -8.90 -17.49
N GLN A 93 -10.14 -9.37 -16.48
CA GLN A 93 -10.19 -8.70 -15.19
C GLN A 93 -9.27 -9.42 -14.22
N HIS A 94 -8.32 -8.66 -13.67
CA HIS A 94 -7.40 -9.12 -12.65
C HIS A 94 -7.49 -8.18 -11.45
N ALA A 95 -7.26 -8.74 -10.27
CA ALA A 95 -7.22 -7.96 -9.05
C ALA A 95 -5.94 -8.23 -8.27
N GLU A 96 -5.45 -7.20 -7.60
CA GLU A 96 -4.43 -7.32 -6.59
C GLU A 96 -5.00 -6.86 -5.26
N LEU A 97 -5.37 -7.82 -4.42
CA LEU A 97 -6.05 -7.59 -3.17
C LEU A 97 -5.05 -7.29 -2.07
N ARG A 98 -5.31 -6.24 -1.28
CA ARG A 98 -4.49 -5.88 -0.13
C ARG A 98 -4.97 -6.65 1.09
N VAL A 99 -4.06 -7.33 1.78
CA VAL A 99 -4.34 -8.05 3.02
C VAL A 99 -3.39 -7.56 4.09
N SER A 100 -3.93 -7.18 5.23
CA SER A 100 -3.15 -6.50 6.26
C SER A 100 -2.40 -7.49 7.16
N ILE A 101 -1.12 -7.20 7.42
CA ILE A 101 -0.33 -7.72 8.54
C ILE A 101 0.06 -6.51 9.39
N GLN A 102 -0.26 -6.55 10.68
CA GLN A 102 -0.05 -5.42 11.58
C GLN A 102 1.29 -5.45 12.31
N GLY A 103 2.00 -6.58 12.31
CA GLY A 103 3.29 -6.71 12.96
C GLY A 103 3.18 -6.74 14.49
N ARG A 104 2.04 -7.19 15.03
CA ARG A 104 1.83 -7.26 16.49
C ARG A 104 2.46 -8.50 17.14
N SER A 105 2.59 -9.57 16.36
CA SER A 105 3.19 -10.84 16.76
C SER A 105 3.75 -11.52 15.51
N MET A 106 4.79 -12.34 15.68
CA MET A 106 5.33 -13.20 14.62
C MET A 106 4.29 -14.20 14.08
N ASP A 107 3.37 -14.66 14.95
CA ASP A 107 2.34 -15.67 14.59
C ASP A 107 1.32 -15.14 13.56
N GLU A 108 1.24 -13.83 13.34
CA GLU A 108 0.26 -13.21 12.45
C GLU A 108 0.40 -13.75 11.01
N TRP A 109 1.64 -14.01 10.58
CA TRP A 109 1.94 -14.59 9.28
C TRP A 109 1.43 -16.01 9.13
N ASP A 110 1.70 -16.88 10.10
CA ASP A 110 1.26 -18.28 10.06
C ASP A 110 -0.26 -18.39 10.15
N GLN A 111 -0.90 -17.54 10.96
CA GLN A 111 -2.36 -17.47 11.05
C GLN A 111 -2.98 -17.08 9.70
N LEU A 112 -2.43 -16.06 9.04
CA LEU A 112 -2.90 -15.62 7.74
C LEU A 112 -2.67 -16.69 6.66
N ALA A 113 -1.48 -17.30 6.64
CA ALA A 113 -1.13 -18.33 5.66
C ALA A 113 -1.99 -19.59 5.82
N THR A 114 -2.22 -20.02 7.06
CA THR A 114 -3.11 -21.14 7.38
C THR A 114 -4.53 -20.83 6.91
N TRP A 115 -5.05 -19.64 7.20
CA TRP A 115 -6.36 -19.20 6.75
C TRP A 115 -6.46 -19.23 5.21
N PHE A 116 -5.45 -18.70 4.53
CA PHE A 116 -5.41 -18.64 3.07
C PHE A 116 -5.46 -20.03 2.42
N LEU A 117 -4.61 -20.94 2.88
CA LEU A 117 -4.51 -22.29 2.32
C LEU A 117 -5.71 -23.15 2.66
N LYS A 118 -6.15 -23.15 3.92
CA LYS A 118 -7.32 -23.91 4.38
C LYS A 118 -8.56 -23.51 3.61
N ASN A 119 -8.73 -22.22 3.32
CA ASN A 119 -9.85 -21.72 2.56
C ASN A 119 -9.64 -21.80 1.04
N LYS A 120 -8.48 -22.22 0.52
CA LYS A 120 -8.18 -22.29 -0.92
C LYS A 120 -8.36 -20.94 -1.63
N MET A 121 -7.80 -19.88 -1.07
CA MET A 121 -7.94 -18.51 -1.58
C MET A 121 -7.03 -18.17 -2.76
N HIS A 122 -6.55 -19.17 -3.52
CA HIS A 122 -5.71 -18.94 -4.68
C HIS A 122 -6.55 -18.78 -5.94
N SER A 123 -6.08 -17.98 -6.89
CA SER A 123 -6.76 -17.74 -8.18
C SER A 123 -5.75 -17.40 -9.26
N THR A 124 -6.09 -17.65 -10.52
CA THR A 124 -5.31 -17.17 -11.67
C THR A 124 -5.50 -15.67 -11.94
N ASN A 125 -6.61 -15.11 -11.48
CA ASN A 125 -6.99 -13.72 -11.74
C ASN A 125 -6.69 -12.80 -10.55
N VAL A 126 -6.37 -13.37 -9.39
CA VAL A 126 -6.16 -12.61 -8.16
C VAL A 126 -4.78 -12.87 -7.56
N ASN A 127 -4.04 -11.80 -7.35
CA ASN A 127 -2.82 -11.77 -6.56
C ASN A 127 -3.03 -10.99 -5.26
N TYR A 128 -2.10 -11.13 -4.33
CA TYR A 128 -2.19 -10.50 -3.02
C TYR A 128 -1.04 -9.52 -2.80
N MET A 129 -1.29 -8.47 -2.03
CA MET A 129 -0.29 -7.51 -1.60
C MET A 129 -0.40 -7.36 -0.09
N ILE A 130 0.75 -7.41 0.59
CA ILE A 130 0.80 -7.35 2.05
C ILE A 130 0.78 -5.90 2.46
N GLN A 131 -0.29 -5.51 3.14
CA GLN A 131 -0.49 -4.16 3.59
C GLN A 131 -0.04 -4.05 5.05
N VAL A 132 0.81 -3.06 5.36
CA VAL A 132 1.37 -2.82 6.68
C VAL A 132 0.91 -1.45 7.17
N PRO A 133 -0.06 -1.40 8.11
CA PRO A 133 -0.51 -0.15 8.70
C PRO A 133 0.58 0.51 9.57
N ARG A 134 0.85 1.81 9.38
CA ARG A 134 1.82 2.59 10.16
C ARG A 134 1.26 3.02 11.52
N VAL A 135 0.84 2.06 12.33
CA VAL A 135 0.15 2.29 13.61
C VAL A 135 0.98 1.85 14.83
N PHE A 136 2.31 1.96 14.75
CA PHE A 136 3.23 1.57 15.83
C PHE A 136 2.84 2.20 17.17
N ASN A 137 2.52 3.49 17.19
CA ASN A 137 2.10 4.20 18.40
C ASN A 137 0.90 3.55 19.11
N VAL A 138 -0.05 2.99 18.36
CA VAL A 138 -1.21 2.28 18.93
C VAL A 138 -0.76 0.97 19.60
N HIS A 139 0.12 0.22 18.95
CA HIS A 139 0.64 -1.03 19.49
C HIS A 139 1.54 -0.80 20.70
N TYR A 140 2.39 0.22 20.65
CA TYR A 140 3.24 0.63 21.76
C TYR A 140 2.42 1.10 22.97
N ALA A 141 1.44 1.99 22.77
CA ALA A 141 0.54 2.44 23.84
C ALA A 141 -0.28 1.31 24.48
N SER A 142 -0.61 0.27 23.70
CA SER A 142 -1.31 -0.92 24.21
C SER A 142 -0.40 -1.93 24.92
N GLY A 143 0.91 -1.67 25.00
CA GLY A 143 1.90 -2.58 25.60
C GLY A 143 2.18 -3.85 24.78
N LYS A 144 1.77 -3.88 23.51
CA LYS A 144 2.00 -5.04 22.62
C LYS A 144 3.40 -5.07 22.02
N LEU A 145 4.02 -3.90 21.88
CA LEU A 145 5.37 -3.73 21.36
C LEU A 145 6.17 -2.86 22.33
N LYS A 146 7.48 -3.12 22.45
CA LYS A 146 8.40 -2.35 23.31
C LYS A 146 9.23 -1.31 22.55
N ASN A 147 9.43 -1.51 21.26
CA ASN A 147 10.14 -0.58 20.38
C ASN A 147 9.80 -0.87 18.92
N PHE A 148 10.23 0.00 18.01
CA PHE A 148 9.98 -0.16 16.59
C PHE A 148 10.68 -1.39 15.99
N GLN A 149 11.81 -1.82 16.56
CA GLN A 149 12.50 -3.04 16.13
C GLN A 149 11.61 -4.29 16.27
N GLU A 150 10.83 -4.40 17.35
CA GLU A 150 9.88 -5.53 17.50
C GLU A 150 8.83 -5.57 16.38
N LEU A 151 8.35 -4.41 15.91
CA LEU A 151 7.46 -4.34 14.75
C LEU A 151 8.15 -4.92 13.50
N LEU A 152 9.37 -4.46 13.21
CA LEU A 152 10.14 -4.93 12.05
C LEU A 152 10.44 -6.42 12.13
N THR A 153 10.82 -6.91 13.32
CA THR A 153 11.06 -8.34 13.57
C THR A 153 9.78 -9.15 13.29
N ASN A 154 8.63 -8.73 13.82
CA ASN A 154 7.36 -9.41 13.59
C ASN A 154 6.96 -9.43 12.10
N LEU A 155 7.31 -8.37 11.36
CA LEU A 155 7.00 -8.25 9.93
C LEU A 155 7.91 -9.11 9.05
N PHE A 156 9.21 -9.14 9.32
CA PHE A 156 10.19 -9.69 8.39
C PHE A 156 10.84 -11.00 8.84
N GLN A 157 11.04 -11.23 10.15
CA GLN A 157 11.72 -12.43 10.64
C GLN A 157 11.02 -13.72 10.17
N PRO A 158 9.69 -13.89 10.27
CA PRO A 158 9.01 -15.10 9.79
C PRO A 158 9.23 -15.35 8.29
N LEU A 159 9.37 -14.28 7.49
CA LEU A 159 9.62 -14.40 6.05
C LEU A 159 11.05 -14.84 5.75
N PHE A 160 12.02 -14.36 6.52
CA PHE A 160 13.40 -14.85 6.45
C PHE A 160 13.47 -16.30 6.88
N ASP A 161 12.85 -16.67 8.00
CA ASP A 161 12.83 -18.03 8.52
C ASP A 161 12.19 -19.00 7.52
N ALA A 162 11.01 -18.68 6.99
CA ALA A 162 10.35 -19.47 5.95
C ALA A 162 11.17 -19.56 4.65
N THR A 163 11.92 -18.50 4.32
CA THR A 163 12.81 -18.49 3.15
C THR A 163 14.04 -19.37 3.39
N ILE A 164 14.61 -19.40 4.60
CA ILE A 164 15.80 -20.17 4.98
C ILE A 164 15.45 -21.65 5.17
N ASN A 165 14.40 -21.93 5.94
CA ASN A 165 13.92 -23.26 6.25
C ASN A 165 12.40 -23.34 5.97
N PRO A 166 11.98 -23.82 4.79
CA PRO A 166 10.56 -23.96 4.47
C PRO A 166 9.75 -24.79 5.47
N GLU A 167 10.39 -25.71 6.20
CA GLU A 167 9.73 -26.57 7.19
C GLU A 167 9.42 -25.85 8.51
N SER A 168 10.06 -24.70 8.81
CA SER A 168 9.70 -23.94 10.02
C SER A 168 8.35 -23.23 9.88
N HIS A 169 7.98 -22.83 8.66
CA HIS A 169 6.68 -22.22 8.35
C HIS A 169 6.14 -22.77 7.01
N PRO A 170 5.64 -24.01 6.97
CA PRO A 170 5.29 -24.68 5.70
C PRO A 170 4.13 -23.99 4.97
N ASP A 171 3.13 -23.53 5.72
CA ASP A 171 1.98 -22.83 5.17
C ASP A 171 2.36 -21.42 4.68
N LEU A 172 3.18 -20.70 5.45
CA LEU A 172 3.72 -19.39 5.05
C LEU A 172 4.56 -19.49 3.79
N PHE A 173 5.46 -20.46 3.69
CA PHE A 173 6.31 -20.65 2.51
C PHE A 173 5.50 -20.88 1.23
N ARG A 174 4.36 -21.59 1.33
CA ARG A 174 3.43 -21.78 0.22
C ARG A 174 2.65 -20.50 -0.08
N PHE A 175 2.14 -19.82 0.94
CA PHE A 175 1.42 -18.55 0.80
C PHE A 175 2.29 -17.47 0.15
N MET A 176 3.59 -17.45 0.47
CA MET A 176 4.60 -16.53 -0.07
C MET A 176 4.74 -16.50 -1.59
N ARG A 177 4.20 -17.49 -2.30
CA ARG A 177 4.17 -17.54 -3.77
C ARG A 177 3.05 -16.69 -4.38
N TYR A 178 2.03 -16.34 -3.60
CA TYR A 178 0.81 -15.69 -4.08
C TYR A 178 0.77 -14.18 -3.81
N PHE A 179 1.68 -13.66 -2.98
CA PHE A 179 1.78 -12.22 -2.80
C PHE A 179 2.93 -11.60 -3.61
N THR A 180 2.69 -10.40 -4.10
CA THR A 180 3.52 -9.70 -5.10
C THR A 180 4.38 -8.61 -4.49
N GLY A 181 4.06 -8.16 -3.28
CA GLY A 181 4.70 -6.99 -2.70
C GLY A 181 4.15 -6.56 -1.36
N PHE A 182 4.73 -5.46 -0.87
CA PHE A 182 4.36 -4.77 0.35
C PHE A 182 3.82 -3.38 0.05
N ASP A 183 2.89 -2.94 0.87
CA ASP A 183 2.26 -1.63 0.83
C ASP A 183 2.17 -1.06 2.24
N SER A 184 2.73 0.13 2.46
CA SER A 184 2.65 0.83 3.74
C SER A 184 1.50 1.82 3.72
N VAL A 185 0.64 1.80 4.75
CA VAL A 185 -0.57 2.64 4.80
C VAL A 185 -0.80 3.29 6.17
N ASP A 186 -1.28 4.52 6.20
CA ASP A 186 -1.86 5.23 7.35
C ASP A 186 -2.45 6.55 6.81
N ASP A 187 -3.13 7.30 7.67
CA ASP A 187 -3.57 8.66 7.41
C ASP A 187 -2.37 9.62 7.23
N GLU A 188 -2.05 9.91 5.97
CA GLU A 188 -0.96 10.80 5.56
C GLU A 188 -1.19 12.26 5.97
N SER A 189 -2.42 12.65 6.34
CA SER A 189 -2.73 14.02 6.76
C SER A 189 -2.25 14.34 8.18
N LYS A 190 -1.89 13.32 8.97
CA LYS A 190 -1.39 13.51 10.33
C LYS A 190 -0.05 14.28 10.29
N PRO A 191 0.10 15.32 11.13
CA PRO A 191 1.35 16.05 11.19
C PRO A 191 2.46 15.13 11.72
N GLU A 192 3.60 15.14 11.04
CA GLU A 192 4.79 14.39 11.41
C GLU A 192 6.03 15.29 11.40
N ARG A 193 7.10 14.85 12.07
CA ARG A 193 8.39 15.53 12.00
C ARG A 193 9.07 15.24 10.66
N SER A 194 9.16 16.25 9.79
CA SER A 194 9.74 16.10 8.44
C SER A 194 11.28 15.98 8.39
N ILE A 195 12.00 16.16 9.50
CA ILE A 195 13.47 16.22 9.50
C ILE A 195 14.07 14.87 9.90
N ILE A 196 14.80 14.24 8.96
CA ILE A 196 15.42 12.89 9.10
C ILE A 196 16.87 12.95 9.62
N THR A 197 17.45 14.14 9.81
CA THR A 197 18.91 14.32 9.99
C THR A 197 19.51 13.71 11.26
N SER A 198 18.70 13.28 12.23
CA SER A 198 19.16 12.59 13.45
C SER A 198 18.09 11.65 14.02
N MET A 199 17.67 10.67 13.22
CA MET A 199 16.70 9.68 13.68
C MET A 199 17.36 8.57 14.50
N THR A 200 16.67 8.12 15.55
CA THR A 200 17.10 7.03 16.42
C THR A 200 17.00 5.68 15.71
N TYR A 201 17.78 4.69 16.15
CA TYR A 201 17.67 3.33 15.64
C TYR A 201 16.35 2.67 16.09
N PRO A 202 15.84 1.66 15.36
CA PRO A 202 14.53 1.04 15.64
C PRO A 202 14.41 0.44 17.05
N ASP A 203 15.50 -0.10 17.57
CA ASP A 203 15.60 -0.69 18.91
C ASP A 203 15.53 0.37 20.02
N GLN A 204 15.92 1.60 19.68
CA GLN A 204 15.88 2.77 20.55
C GLN A 204 14.59 3.60 20.38
N TRP A 205 13.78 3.33 19.37
CA TRP A 205 12.49 4.00 19.19
C TRP A 205 11.42 3.36 20.09
N ASN A 206 11.39 3.82 21.35
CA ASN A 206 10.54 3.30 22.42
C ASN A 206 9.63 4.41 23.01
N THR A 207 9.09 5.27 22.16
CA THR A 207 8.20 6.36 22.56
C THR A 207 6.80 6.17 21.98
N ASN A 208 5.80 6.85 22.56
CA ASN A 208 4.44 6.89 22.00
C ASN A 208 4.34 7.70 20.68
N GLU A 209 5.43 8.34 20.25
CA GLU A 209 5.47 9.06 18.98
C GLU A 209 5.53 8.05 17.83
N ASN A 210 4.64 8.19 16.84
CA ASN A 210 4.70 7.35 15.65
C ASN A 210 5.91 7.76 14.80
N PRO A 211 6.73 6.83 14.31
CA PRO A 211 7.82 7.18 13.41
C PRO A 211 7.33 7.90 12.14
N PRO A 212 8.08 8.87 11.61
CA PRO A 212 7.69 9.55 10.37
C PRO A 212 7.61 8.60 9.18
N TYR A 213 6.85 9.00 8.16
CA TYR A 213 6.63 8.23 6.93
C TYR A 213 7.93 7.72 6.30
N ALA A 214 8.91 8.60 6.12
CA ALA A 214 10.19 8.22 5.51
C ALA A 214 10.97 7.19 6.34
N TYR A 215 10.82 7.18 7.66
CA TYR A 215 11.44 6.20 8.55
C TYR A 215 10.84 4.81 8.32
N TYR A 216 9.51 4.71 8.27
CA TYR A 216 8.82 3.47 7.90
C TYR A 216 9.29 2.96 6.55
N LEU A 217 9.28 3.81 5.53
CA LEU A 217 9.68 3.42 4.17
C LEU A 217 11.12 2.93 4.12
N PHE A 218 12.05 3.60 4.79
CA PHE A 218 13.46 3.20 4.80
C PHE A 218 13.65 1.80 5.36
N TYR A 219 13.11 1.51 6.55
CA TYR A 219 13.28 0.19 7.17
C TYR A 219 12.48 -0.90 6.45
N MET A 220 11.30 -0.58 5.90
CA MET A 220 10.57 -1.51 5.05
C MET A 220 11.38 -1.84 3.79
N TYR A 221 11.88 -0.84 3.09
CA TYR A 221 12.72 -1.02 1.90
C TYR A 221 13.97 -1.84 2.20
N ALA A 222 14.73 -1.50 3.26
CA ALA A 222 15.96 -2.19 3.60
C ALA A 222 15.74 -3.69 3.88
N ASN A 223 14.67 -4.02 4.62
CA ASN A 223 14.33 -5.42 4.88
C ASN A 223 13.81 -6.14 3.64
N ILE A 224 12.97 -5.50 2.82
CA ILE A 224 12.47 -6.07 1.55
C ILE A 224 13.64 -6.33 0.60
N LEU A 225 14.60 -5.42 0.51
CA LEU A 225 15.80 -5.56 -0.31
C LEU A 225 16.63 -6.79 0.13
N ALA A 226 16.92 -6.90 1.42
CA ALA A 226 17.68 -8.03 1.97
C ALA A 226 16.93 -9.36 1.77
N LEU A 227 15.62 -9.39 2.02
CA LEU A 227 14.77 -10.56 1.78
C LEU A 227 14.79 -10.95 0.30
N ASN A 228 14.65 -9.97 -0.61
CA ASN A 228 14.68 -10.21 -2.05
C ASN A 228 16.03 -10.74 -2.53
N GLN A 229 17.14 -10.25 -1.99
CA GLN A 229 18.47 -10.77 -2.32
C GLN A 229 18.59 -12.24 -1.91
N LEU A 230 18.15 -12.60 -0.71
CA LEU A 230 18.12 -13.98 -0.23
C LEU A 230 17.20 -14.87 -1.07
N ARG A 231 15.99 -14.39 -1.40
CA ARG A 231 15.03 -15.15 -2.19
C ARG A 231 15.55 -15.36 -3.61
N ARG A 232 16.17 -14.35 -4.22
CA ARG A 232 16.77 -14.43 -5.54
C ARG A 232 17.94 -15.41 -5.59
N SER A 233 18.82 -15.43 -4.58
CA SER A 233 19.93 -16.39 -4.53
C SER A 233 19.46 -17.85 -4.42
N ARG A 234 18.20 -18.05 -3.97
CA ARG A 234 17.54 -19.36 -3.90
C ARG A 234 16.59 -19.65 -5.07
N GLY A 235 16.50 -18.78 -6.08
CA GLY A 235 15.59 -18.95 -7.22
C GLY A 235 14.11 -18.82 -6.87
N LEU A 236 13.77 -18.10 -5.79
CA LEU A 236 12.40 -17.85 -5.35
C LEU A 236 11.88 -16.50 -5.87
N ASN A 237 10.56 -16.30 -5.83
CA ASN A 237 9.92 -15.02 -6.20
C ASN A 237 10.35 -13.89 -5.26
N THR A 238 10.37 -12.66 -5.77
CA THR A 238 10.70 -11.44 -5.02
C THR A 238 9.48 -10.54 -4.89
N TYR A 239 9.58 -9.54 -4.02
CA TYR A 239 8.48 -8.66 -3.64
C TYR A 239 8.77 -7.21 -4.00
N GLN A 240 7.79 -6.53 -4.60
CA GLN A 240 7.87 -5.08 -4.87
C GLN A 240 7.44 -4.29 -3.65
N PHE A 241 7.96 -3.09 -3.47
CA PHE A 241 7.51 -2.13 -2.47
C PHE A 241 6.68 -1.02 -3.13
N ARG A 242 5.39 -0.95 -2.78
CA ARG A 242 4.41 -0.08 -3.44
C ARG A 242 3.52 0.63 -2.41
N PRO A 243 4.08 1.57 -1.61
CA PRO A 243 3.36 2.22 -0.53
C PRO A 243 2.25 3.13 -1.02
N HIS A 244 1.23 3.33 -0.18
CA HIS A 244 0.37 4.52 -0.29
C HIS A 244 1.24 5.75 -0.02
N CYS A 245 1.14 6.72 -0.94
CA CYS A 245 1.95 7.92 -0.91
C CYS A 245 1.27 9.09 -1.65
N GLY A 246 1.28 10.26 -1.01
CA GLY A 246 0.84 11.51 -1.62
C GLY A 246 -0.65 11.52 -1.89
N GLU A 247 -1.46 10.82 -1.10
CA GLU A 247 -2.90 11.06 -1.05
C GLU A 247 -3.20 12.39 -0.35
N ALA A 248 -2.48 12.62 0.74
CA ALA A 248 -2.48 13.83 1.55
C ALA A 248 -1.08 14.02 2.14
N GLY A 249 -0.93 14.91 3.12
CA GLY A 249 0.32 15.04 3.87
C GLY A 249 1.41 15.86 3.17
N ASP A 250 2.65 15.65 3.60
CA ASP A 250 3.78 16.44 3.15
C ASP A 250 4.38 15.91 1.84
N ALA A 251 4.82 16.82 0.96
CA ALA A 251 5.45 16.45 -0.31
C ALA A 251 6.74 15.61 -0.14
N SER A 252 7.39 15.66 1.02
CA SER A 252 8.53 14.78 1.35
C SER A 252 8.18 13.30 1.36
N HIS A 253 6.91 12.92 1.52
CA HIS A 253 6.46 11.53 1.36
C HIS A 253 6.77 11.02 -0.05
N LEU A 254 6.45 11.84 -1.06
CA LEU A 254 6.71 11.55 -2.47
C LEU A 254 8.22 11.45 -2.74
N THR A 255 9.03 12.30 -2.09
CA THR A 255 10.50 12.20 -2.15
C THR A 255 10.99 10.86 -1.65
N ALA A 256 10.53 10.44 -0.47
CA ALA A 256 10.95 9.20 0.16
C ALA A 256 10.52 7.99 -0.68
N ALA A 257 9.26 7.96 -1.12
CA ALA A 257 8.73 6.90 -1.96
C ALA A 257 9.43 6.83 -3.31
N TYR A 258 9.77 7.96 -3.91
CA TYR A 258 10.52 7.96 -5.17
C TYR A 258 11.88 7.29 -5.07
N ILE A 259 12.59 7.50 -3.96
CA ILE A 259 13.93 6.92 -3.76
C ILE A 259 13.83 5.42 -3.43
N LEU A 260 12.80 5.02 -2.68
CA LEU A 260 12.75 3.73 -2.00
C LEU A 260 11.74 2.73 -2.60
N ALA A 261 10.77 3.18 -3.39
CA ALA A 261 9.67 2.34 -3.87
C ALA A 261 9.64 2.22 -5.40
N GLU A 262 9.14 1.10 -5.90
CA GLU A 262 8.97 0.86 -7.33
C GLU A 262 7.69 1.49 -7.91
N ASN A 263 6.68 1.73 -7.07
CA ASN A 263 5.42 2.39 -7.43
C ASN A 263 4.81 3.06 -6.19
N ILE A 264 3.84 3.95 -6.38
CA ILE A 264 3.03 4.54 -5.31
C ILE A 264 1.54 4.34 -5.58
N SER A 265 0.77 4.19 -4.52
CA SER A 265 -0.70 4.33 -4.59
C SER A 265 -1.07 5.78 -4.27
N HIS A 266 -1.99 6.37 -5.05
CA HIS A 266 -2.47 7.78 -5.00
C HIS A 266 -1.69 8.81 -5.81
N GLY A 267 -0.67 9.46 -5.26
CA GLY A 267 0.07 10.54 -5.94
C GLY A 267 -0.73 11.82 -6.22
N LEU A 268 -1.81 12.10 -5.48
CA LEU A 268 -2.64 13.29 -5.65
C LEU A 268 -1.87 14.60 -5.39
N VAL A 269 -0.98 14.62 -4.38
CA VAL A 269 -0.17 15.80 -4.02
C VAL A 269 0.78 16.23 -5.16
N LEU A 270 1.10 15.34 -6.10
CA LEU A 270 1.90 15.70 -7.29
C LEU A 270 1.20 16.78 -8.12
N ARG A 271 -0.14 16.81 -8.16
CA ARG A 271 -0.92 17.80 -8.93
C ARG A 271 -0.77 19.23 -8.42
N GLU A 272 -0.46 19.40 -7.15
CA GLU A 272 -0.35 20.72 -6.51
C GLU A 272 1.05 21.33 -6.68
N LYS A 273 2.04 20.55 -7.10
CA LYS A 273 3.43 20.98 -7.27
C LYS A 273 3.71 21.33 -8.73
N LYS A 274 3.72 22.62 -9.03
CA LYS A 274 4.22 23.16 -10.31
C LYS A 274 5.73 23.35 -10.21
N VAL A 275 6.47 22.80 -11.17
CA VAL A 275 7.89 23.15 -11.36
C VAL A 275 7.94 24.46 -12.12
N GLU A 276 8.60 25.46 -11.55
CA GLU A 276 8.97 26.65 -12.33
C GLU A 276 10.10 26.26 -13.26
N VAL A 277 9.77 26.15 -14.55
CA VAL A 277 10.72 25.72 -15.56
C VAL A 277 11.15 26.88 -16.44
N SER A 278 12.46 27.02 -16.65
CA SER A 278 13.02 27.95 -17.63
C SER A 278 12.91 27.37 -19.04
N SER A 279 12.28 28.11 -19.95
CA SER A 279 12.03 27.69 -21.35
C SER A 279 13.31 27.37 -22.13
N ASP A 280 14.42 28.02 -21.77
CA ASP A 280 15.68 27.93 -22.50
C ASP A 280 16.63 26.86 -21.94
N MET A 281 16.23 26.19 -20.85
CA MET A 281 17.02 25.12 -20.25
C MET A 281 17.12 23.94 -21.22
N LYS A 282 18.34 23.43 -21.44
CA LYS A 282 18.59 22.20 -22.22
C LYS A 282 18.21 20.99 -21.38
N VAL A 283 17.19 20.24 -21.77
CA VAL A 283 16.53 19.24 -20.91
C VAL A 283 16.56 17.82 -21.45
N TYR A 284 16.76 17.66 -22.76
CA TYR A 284 16.68 16.36 -23.41
C TYR A 284 17.72 16.21 -24.51
N LYS A 285 18.32 15.03 -24.61
CA LYS A 285 19.25 14.67 -25.68
C LYS A 285 18.67 13.48 -26.44
N LYS A 286 18.39 13.69 -27.72
CA LYS A 286 17.90 12.65 -28.64
C LYS A 286 19.00 11.61 -28.91
N GLN A 287 18.59 10.44 -29.41
CA GLN A 287 19.50 9.36 -29.78
C GLN A 287 20.48 9.76 -30.90
N ASP A 288 20.08 10.70 -31.77
CA ASP A 288 20.92 11.29 -32.82
C ASP A 288 21.93 12.33 -32.30
N GLY A 289 21.93 12.61 -30.99
CA GLY A 289 22.82 13.57 -30.34
C GLY A 289 22.27 15.00 -30.25
N THR A 290 21.13 15.30 -30.86
CA THR A 290 20.49 16.62 -30.81
C THR A 290 20.05 16.96 -29.39
N ILE A 291 20.37 18.16 -28.92
CA ILE A 291 19.97 18.64 -27.59
C ILE A 291 18.81 19.62 -27.75
N LEU A 292 17.71 19.34 -27.08
CA LEU A 292 16.54 20.21 -27.05
C LEU A 292 16.51 21.06 -25.79
N THR A 293 16.12 22.32 -25.95
CA THR A 293 15.64 23.14 -24.84
C THR A 293 14.24 22.69 -24.44
N LEU A 294 13.79 23.10 -23.26
CA LEU A 294 12.46 22.76 -22.79
C LEU A 294 11.39 23.31 -23.72
N LYS A 295 11.57 24.55 -24.20
CA LYS A 295 10.74 25.11 -25.28
C LYS A 295 10.78 24.26 -26.54
N GLY A 296 11.96 23.82 -26.98
CA GLY A 296 12.09 22.95 -28.15
C GLY A 296 11.37 21.61 -27.99
N VAL A 297 11.36 21.05 -26.77
CA VAL A 297 10.57 19.87 -26.41
C VAL A 297 9.07 20.15 -26.53
N PHE A 298 8.59 21.28 -26.02
CA PHE A 298 7.18 21.66 -26.08
C PHE A 298 6.69 21.99 -27.49
N ASP A 299 7.51 22.69 -28.28
CA ASP A 299 7.24 23.00 -29.68
C ASP A 299 7.13 21.72 -30.52
N GLU A 300 7.97 20.72 -30.26
CA GLU A 300 7.94 19.42 -30.95
C GLU A 300 6.71 18.59 -30.56
N LEU A 301 6.29 18.66 -29.30
CA LEU A 301 5.09 17.98 -28.81
C LEU A 301 3.79 18.76 -29.10
N LYS A 302 3.89 20.00 -29.60
CA LYS A 302 2.77 20.93 -29.83
C LYS A 302 1.93 21.17 -28.57
N ILE A 303 2.59 21.29 -27.42
CA ILE A 303 1.97 21.53 -26.10
C ILE A 303 2.38 22.92 -25.61
N ASN A 304 1.45 23.66 -25.01
CA ASN A 304 1.74 24.96 -24.42
C ASN A 304 2.50 24.81 -23.08
N ILE A 305 3.61 25.52 -22.91
CA ILE A 305 4.45 25.48 -21.70
C ILE A 305 3.71 25.91 -20.43
N ASN A 306 2.68 26.76 -20.56
CA ASN A 306 1.88 27.23 -19.42
C ASN A 306 0.76 26.26 -19.02
N GLU A 307 0.52 25.21 -19.82
CA GLU A 307 -0.53 24.23 -19.58
C GLU A 307 0.00 22.97 -18.90
N ILE A 308 1.31 22.85 -18.64
CA ILE A 308 1.91 21.65 -18.03
C ILE A 308 1.28 21.36 -16.68
N ASP A 309 0.58 20.24 -16.62
CA ASP A 309 0.11 19.60 -15.41
C ASP A 309 0.52 18.12 -15.41
N VAL A 310 0.25 17.46 -14.28
CA VAL A 310 0.53 16.02 -14.10
C VAL A 310 -0.29 15.16 -15.08
N ASP A 311 -1.43 15.67 -15.57
CA ASP A 311 -2.28 14.96 -16.52
C ASP A 311 -1.64 14.95 -17.93
N LEU A 312 -0.92 16.00 -18.32
CA LEU A 312 -0.07 16.03 -19.52
C LEU A 312 1.12 15.08 -19.42
N LEU A 313 1.72 14.89 -18.24
CA LEU A 313 2.85 13.95 -18.04
C LEU A 313 2.45 12.46 -18.12
N GLY A 314 1.19 12.15 -18.45
CA GLY A 314 0.67 10.78 -18.52
C GLY A 314 0.58 10.11 -17.14
N VAL A 315 0.60 10.88 -16.06
CA VAL A 315 0.51 10.38 -14.69
C VAL A 315 -0.93 10.51 -14.22
N HIS A 316 -1.81 9.69 -14.78
CA HIS A 316 -3.19 9.66 -14.34
C HIS A 316 -3.32 8.99 -12.97
N ALA A 317 -3.63 9.78 -11.94
CA ALA A 317 -4.32 9.28 -10.74
C ALA A 317 -5.84 9.29 -11.00
N ASP A 318 -6.30 8.52 -11.99
CA ASP A 318 -7.74 8.39 -12.28
C ASP A 318 -8.26 7.06 -11.73
N ARG A 319 -9.31 7.11 -10.90
CA ARG A 319 -9.96 5.93 -10.29
C ARG A 319 -10.55 4.97 -11.33
N ASN A 320 -10.67 5.41 -12.59
CA ASN A 320 -11.22 4.65 -13.71
C ASN A 320 -10.19 4.26 -14.78
N THR A 321 -8.88 4.41 -14.54
CA THR A 321 -7.85 4.01 -15.53
C THR A 321 -7.90 2.52 -15.91
N PHE A 322 -8.56 1.69 -15.10
CA PHE A 322 -8.72 0.25 -15.35
C PHE A 322 -9.89 -0.14 -16.27
N GLN A 323 -10.76 0.79 -16.67
CA GLN A 323 -11.96 0.45 -17.47
C GLN A 323 -11.84 0.74 -18.98
N ARG A 324 -10.70 1.24 -19.45
CA ARG A 324 -10.50 1.60 -20.86
C ARG A 324 -9.09 1.31 -21.34
N PHE A 325 -8.94 0.19 -22.06
CA PHE A 325 -7.68 -0.32 -22.65
C PHE A 325 -6.99 0.72 -23.56
N ASP A 326 -7.76 1.67 -24.10
CA ASP A 326 -7.34 2.85 -24.86
C ASP A 326 -6.43 3.79 -24.06
N ARG A 327 -6.65 3.98 -22.74
CA ARG A 327 -5.77 4.79 -21.89
C ARG A 327 -4.55 4.03 -21.34
N PHE A 328 -4.63 2.71 -21.22
CA PHE A 328 -3.49 1.87 -20.85
C PHE A 328 -2.38 1.95 -21.91
N ASN A 329 -2.76 1.93 -23.19
CA ASN A 329 -1.82 2.19 -24.28
C ASN A 329 -1.30 3.62 -24.25
N ALA A 330 -2.06 4.65 -23.85
CA ALA A 330 -1.50 6.00 -23.72
C ALA A 330 -0.33 6.09 -22.70
N ASN A 331 -0.38 5.30 -21.61
CA ASN A 331 0.66 5.26 -20.58
C ASN A 331 1.90 4.40 -20.95
N TYR A 332 1.77 3.50 -21.93
CA TYR A 332 2.82 2.57 -22.37
C TYR A 332 3.13 2.66 -23.88
N ASN A 333 2.48 3.56 -24.62
CA ASN A 333 2.74 3.80 -26.03
C ASN A 333 4.09 4.50 -26.13
N PRO A 334 5.11 3.89 -26.76
CA PRO A 334 6.43 4.48 -26.89
C PRO A 334 6.44 5.80 -27.68
N VAL A 335 5.33 6.17 -28.32
CA VAL A 335 5.18 7.36 -29.18
C VAL A 335 4.47 8.52 -28.46
N GLY A 336 3.86 8.31 -27.29
CA GLY A 336 2.89 9.25 -26.68
C GLY A 336 3.32 9.94 -25.38
N GLN A 337 4.54 10.49 -25.33
CA GLN A 337 5.14 11.31 -24.23
C GLN A 337 6.15 10.62 -23.29
N THR A 338 6.98 9.73 -23.81
CA THR A 338 8.22 9.27 -23.14
C THR A 338 9.18 10.42 -22.79
N MET A 339 9.23 11.46 -23.63
CA MET A 339 10.18 12.57 -23.49
C MET A 339 9.92 13.43 -22.24
N LEU A 340 8.66 13.81 -21.95
CA LEU A 340 8.35 14.62 -20.78
C LEU A 340 8.51 13.85 -19.47
N ARG A 341 8.13 12.56 -19.46
CA ARG A 341 8.36 11.69 -18.30
C ARG A 341 9.86 11.51 -18.01
N ASP A 342 10.68 11.37 -19.05
CA ASP A 342 12.13 11.30 -18.89
C ASP A 342 12.71 12.60 -18.31
N ILE A 343 12.20 13.77 -18.72
CA ILE A 343 12.68 15.09 -18.26
C ILE A 343 12.23 15.41 -16.82
N PHE A 344 10.96 15.17 -16.50
CA PHE A 344 10.35 15.65 -15.26
C PHE A 344 10.33 14.62 -14.13
N MET A 345 10.38 13.31 -14.44
CA MET A 345 10.15 12.25 -13.43
C MET A 345 11.30 11.26 -13.26
N LYS A 346 12.36 11.32 -14.08
CA LYS A 346 13.53 10.45 -13.92
C LYS A 346 14.70 11.20 -13.31
N THR A 347 15.39 10.58 -12.36
CA THR A 347 16.65 11.09 -11.78
C THR A 347 17.83 10.83 -12.69
N ASN A 348 17.82 9.72 -13.43
CA ASN A 348 18.81 9.42 -14.44
C ASN A 348 18.37 9.94 -15.81
N ASN A 349 18.45 11.26 -16.00
CA ASN A 349 18.15 11.93 -17.26
C ASN A 349 19.24 12.94 -17.62
N TYR A 350 19.11 13.61 -18.77
CA TYR A 350 20.12 14.54 -19.29
C TYR A 350 20.45 15.70 -18.31
N ILE A 351 19.48 16.12 -17.49
CA ILE A 351 19.65 17.19 -16.49
C ILE A 351 19.95 16.66 -15.09
N GLY A 352 20.24 15.36 -14.93
CA GLY A 352 20.52 14.75 -13.63
C GLY A 352 19.36 14.85 -12.64
N GLY A 353 18.11 14.86 -13.11
CA GLY A 353 16.92 14.88 -12.26
C GLY A 353 16.59 16.22 -11.62
N VAL A 354 17.17 17.34 -12.10
CA VAL A 354 16.97 18.69 -11.50
C VAL A 354 15.51 19.06 -11.29
N PHE A 355 14.65 18.90 -12.31
CA PHE A 355 13.23 19.24 -12.18
C PHE A 355 12.50 18.31 -11.22
N PHE A 356 12.84 17.02 -11.23
CA PHE A 356 12.27 16.09 -10.27
C PHE A 356 12.67 16.49 -8.84
N ALA A 357 13.94 16.85 -8.61
CA ALA A 357 14.39 17.37 -7.32
C ALA A 357 13.70 18.69 -6.93
N GLU A 358 13.36 19.54 -7.90
CA GLU A 358 12.65 20.80 -7.69
C GLU A 358 11.17 20.61 -7.36
N MET A 359 10.48 19.63 -7.97
CA MET A 359 9.12 19.20 -7.56
C MET A 359 9.06 18.81 -6.08
N LEU A 360 10.15 18.23 -5.58
CA LEU A 360 10.26 17.71 -4.23
C LEU A 360 10.70 18.76 -3.20
N LYS A 361 11.24 19.91 -3.63
CA LYS A 361 11.61 21.00 -2.73
C LYS A 361 10.36 21.78 -2.30
N ARG A 362 10.21 22.01 -0.99
CA ARG A 362 9.21 22.97 -0.46
C ARG A 362 9.58 24.38 -0.95
N LYS A 363 8.60 25.13 -1.46
CA LYS A 363 8.65 26.61 -1.44
C LYS A 363 8.23 27.09 -0.06
#